data_AF-A0A225WGH5-F1
#
_entry.id   AF-A0A225WGH5-F1
#
_cell.length_a   1.000
_cell.length_b   1.000
_cell.length_c   1.000
_cell.angle_alpha   90.00
_cell.angle_beta   90.00
_cell.angle_gamma   90.00
#
_symmetry.space_group_name_H-M   'P 1'
#
loop_
_entity.id
_entity.type
_entity.pdbx_description
1 polymer ?
#
loop_
_entity_poly.entity_id
_entity_poly.type
_entity_poly.pdbx_seq_one_letter_code
_entity_poly.pdbx_strand_id
1 'polypeptide(L)'
;MTDTEEQLRLAAQEFMTKNKSDIIKLDVSTYSGEGEGRLHLNRWFCEVEIAVEARQISTELARTRFVLSKEEKKAKEWALTKLVADESCFPTVQSMKADLRLEFEPP
;
A
#
# COMPACT_ATOMS: atom_id res chain seq x y z
N MET A 1 -24.24 14.24 -36.58
CA MET A 1 -24.20 14.27 -35.11
C MET A 1 -23.34 13.11 -34.62
N THR A 2 -22.11 13.00 -35.15
CA THR A 2 -21.24 11.80 -35.03
C THR A 2 -19.79 12.21 -34.79
N ASP A 3 -19.34 13.29 -35.45
CA ASP A 3 -17.98 13.83 -35.27
C ASP A 3 -17.65 14.18 -33.82
N THR A 4 -18.59 14.75 -33.06
CA THR A 4 -18.31 15.23 -31.70
C THR A 4 -18.21 14.09 -30.68
N GLU A 5 -19.05 13.06 -30.80
CA GLU A 5 -18.96 11.88 -29.92
C GLU A 5 -17.74 11.02 -30.24
N GLU A 6 -17.38 10.90 -31.51
CA GLU A 6 -16.18 10.19 -31.93
C GLU A 6 -14.91 10.92 -31.49
N GLN A 7 -14.88 12.26 -31.61
CA GLN A 7 -13.83 13.12 -31.05
C GLN A 7 -13.72 12.98 -29.52
N LEU A 8 -14.83 12.97 -28.79
CA LEU A 8 -14.82 12.78 -27.34
C LEU A 8 -14.33 11.39 -26.95
N ARG A 9 -14.70 10.34 -27.72
CA ARG A 9 -14.24 8.97 -27.49
C ARG A 9 -12.75 8.81 -27.79
N LEU A 10 -12.26 9.39 -28.88
CA LEU A 10 -10.84 9.40 -29.23
C LEU A 10 -10.03 10.22 -28.22
N ALA A 11 -10.50 11.39 -27.79
CA ALA A 11 -9.85 12.20 -26.76
C ALA A 11 -9.84 11.50 -25.39
N ALA A 12 -10.91 10.80 -25.02
CA ALA A 12 -10.95 9.98 -23.81
C ALA A 12 -9.97 8.79 -23.91
N GLN A 13 -9.86 8.16 -25.08
CA GLN A 13 -8.94 7.06 -25.32
C GLN A 13 -7.48 7.52 -25.39
N GLU A 14 -7.21 8.71 -25.91
CA GLU A 14 -5.90 9.38 -25.84
C GLU A 14 -5.55 9.81 -24.41
N PHE A 15 -6.51 10.34 -23.64
CA PHE A 15 -6.32 10.64 -22.21
C PHE A 15 -6.02 9.38 -21.40
N MET A 16 -6.69 8.26 -21.72
CA MET A 16 -6.47 6.96 -21.09
C MET A 16 -5.15 6.28 -21.52
N THR A 17 -4.61 6.60 -22.70
CA THR A 17 -3.38 5.97 -23.23
C THR A 17 -2.12 6.83 -23.09
N LYS A 18 -2.25 8.14 -22.85
CA LYS A 18 -1.12 9.07 -22.71
C LYS A 18 -0.46 9.06 -21.33
N ASN A 19 -1.01 8.34 -20.36
CA ASN A 19 -0.40 8.11 -19.05
C ASN A 19 -0.07 6.63 -18.84
N LYS A 20 0.75 6.04 -19.72
CA LYS A 20 1.65 4.98 -19.26
C LYS A 20 2.69 5.65 -18.38
N SER A 21 2.29 5.96 -17.16
CA SER A 21 3.14 6.47 -16.11
C SER A 21 4.39 5.62 -15.98
N ASP A 22 5.51 6.25 -15.63
CA ASP A 22 6.74 5.57 -15.22
C ASP A 22 6.47 4.84 -13.90
N ILE A 23 5.83 3.66 -13.97
CA ILE A 23 5.62 2.79 -12.82
C ILE A 23 6.98 2.26 -12.39
N ILE A 24 7.45 2.71 -11.23
CA ILE A 24 8.76 2.34 -10.70
C ILE A 24 8.56 1.29 -9.59
N LYS A 25 9.16 0.11 -9.76
CA LYS A 25 9.20 -0.91 -8.72
C LYS A 25 10.37 -0.64 -7.77
N LEU A 26 10.12 0.11 -6.70
CA LEU A 26 11.09 0.32 -5.63
C LEU A 26 11.25 -0.93 -4.76
N ASP A 27 12.47 -1.22 -4.34
CA ASP A 27 12.68 -2.15 -3.23
C ASP A 27 12.26 -1.49 -1.92
N VAL A 28 11.69 -2.27 -1.01
CA VAL A 28 11.17 -1.79 0.28
C VAL A 28 11.57 -2.79 1.32
N SER A 29 12.23 -2.29 2.36
CA SER A 29 12.64 -3.06 3.53
C SER A 29 11.45 -3.78 4.15
N THR A 30 11.70 -4.87 4.86
CA THR A 30 10.66 -5.57 5.60
C THR A 30 10.56 -5.08 7.05
N TYR A 31 9.36 -5.13 7.62
CA TYR A 31 9.13 -4.82 9.03
C TYR A 31 8.88 -6.10 9.82
N SER A 32 9.74 -6.36 10.81
CA SER A 32 9.69 -7.57 11.62
C SER A 32 8.80 -7.46 12.85
N GLY A 33 8.46 -6.25 13.30
CA GLY A 33 7.78 -5.99 14.58
C GLY A 33 8.69 -6.02 15.81
N GLU A 34 9.76 -6.82 15.79
CA GLU A 34 10.68 -7.04 16.92
C GLU A 34 12.12 -7.34 16.49
N GLY A 35 13.05 -7.36 17.45
CA GLY A 35 14.46 -7.75 17.29
C GLY A 35 15.46 -6.61 17.09
N GLU A 36 16.76 -6.94 17.20
CA GLU A 36 17.89 -5.98 17.21
C GLU A 36 18.08 -5.20 15.89
N GLY A 37 17.43 -5.62 14.80
CA GLY A 37 17.44 -4.94 13.50
C GLY A 37 16.11 -4.28 13.13
N ARG A 38 15.16 -4.15 14.07
CA ARG A 38 13.83 -3.62 13.78
C ARG A 38 13.91 -2.17 13.32
N LEU A 39 13.40 -1.89 12.13
CA LEU A 39 13.20 -0.53 11.67
C LEU A 39 12.15 0.20 12.52
N HIS A 40 12.38 1.46 12.83
CA HIS A 40 11.36 2.31 13.46
C HIS A 40 10.11 2.38 12.58
N LEU A 41 8.92 2.16 13.14
CA LEU A 41 7.68 1.99 12.37
C LEU A 41 7.41 3.16 11.43
N ASN A 42 7.59 4.40 11.90
CA ASN A 42 7.35 5.58 11.05
C ASN A 42 8.36 5.68 9.89
N ARG A 43 9.62 5.29 10.11
CA ARG A 43 10.64 5.31 9.05
C ARG A 43 10.28 4.29 7.97
N TRP A 44 9.92 3.07 8.38
CA TRP A 44 9.52 2.02 7.46
C TRP A 44 8.24 2.38 6.69
N PHE A 45 7.21 2.93 7.36
CA PHE A 45 6.00 3.39 6.68
C PHE A 45 6.28 4.47 5.63
N CYS A 46 7.21 5.40 5.89
CA CYS A 46 7.62 6.36 4.87
C CYS A 46 8.21 5.67 3.63
N GLU A 47 9.03 4.62 3.77
CA GLU A 47 9.52 3.84 2.62
C GLU A 47 8.36 3.16 1.85
N VAL A 48 7.37 2.63 2.56
CA VAL A 48 6.20 1.99 1.96
C VAL A 48 5.33 2.98 1.19
N GLU A 49 5.03 4.16 1.76
CA GLU A 49 4.23 5.19 1.10
C GLU A 49 4.89 5.70 -0.20
N ILE A 50 6.21 5.94 -0.17
CA ILE A 50 6.97 6.30 -1.37
C ILE A 50 6.83 5.21 -2.45
N ALA A 51 6.88 3.93 -2.07
CA ALA A 51 6.68 2.83 -3.01
C ALA A 51 5.23 2.69 -3.49
N VAL A 52 4.23 2.99 -2.66
CA VAL A 52 2.81 3.05 -3.04
C VAL A 52 2.58 4.12 -4.10
N GLU A 53 3.14 5.31 -3.91
CA GLU A 53 3.08 6.42 -4.86
C GLU A 53 3.81 6.08 -6.17
N ALA A 54 5.05 5.61 -6.09
CA ALA A 54 5.86 5.25 -7.27
C ALA A 54 5.25 4.12 -8.11
N ARG A 55 4.51 3.20 -7.47
CA ARG A 55 3.81 2.09 -8.14
C ARG A 55 2.37 2.43 -8.51
N GLN A 56 1.88 3.61 -8.13
CA GLN A 56 0.53 4.10 -8.38
C GLN A 56 -0.56 3.16 -7.88
N ILE A 57 -0.36 2.59 -6.69
CA ILE A 57 -1.36 1.72 -6.07
C ILE A 57 -2.54 2.60 -5.61
N SER A 58 -3.68 2.44 -6.28
CA SER A 58 -4.79 3.39 -6.23
C SER A 58 -5.86 3.07 -5.19
N THR A 59 -6.07 1.79 -4.86
CA THR A 59 -7.11 1.39 -3.90
C THR A 59 -6.53 1.17 -2.51
N GLU A 60 -7.25 1.60 -1.47
CA GLU A 60 -6.83 1.39 -0.09
C GLU A 60 -6.60 -0.09 0.22
N LEU A 61 -7.46 -0.98 -0.27
CA LEU A 61 -7.25 -2.43 -0.13
C LEU A 61 -5.93 -2.89 -0.75
N ALA A 62 -5.57 -2.43 -1.95
CA ALA A 62 -4.30 -2.81 -2.56
C ALA A 62 -3.11 -2.24 -1.79
N ARG A 63 -3.25 -1.02 -1.23
CA ARG A 63 -2.22 -0.40 -0.39
C ARG A 63 -2.02 -1.16 0.92
N THR A 64 -3.09 -1.53 1.62
CA THR A 64 -2.99 -2.30 2.87
C THR A 64 -2.45 -3.70 2.63
N ARG A 65 -2.85 -4.36 1.54
CA ARG A 65 -2.24 -5.65 1.13
C ARG A 65 -0.78 -5.50 0.73
N PHE A 66 -0.38 -4.37 0.14
CA PHE A 66 1.02 -4.07 -0.14
C PHE A 66 1.83 -3.88 1.15
N VAL A 67 1.33 -3.11 2.12
CA VAL A 67 1.95 -2.96 3.45
C VAL A 67 2.14 -4.34 4.10
N LEU A 68 1.08 -5.16 4.15
CA LEU A 68 1.13 -6.53 4.69
C LEU A 68 2.17 -7.40 3.97
N SER A 69 2.32 -7.25 2.65
CA SER A 69 3.33 -7.99 1.87
C SER A 69 4.78 -7.66 2.28
N LYS A 70 4.98 -6.50 2.93
CA LYS A 70 6.26 -6.00 3.42
C LYS A 70 6.46 -6.25 4.92
N GLU A 71 5.54 -6.93 5.58
CA GLU A 71 5.74 -7.43 6.94
C GLU A 71 6.39 -8.81 6.91
N GLU A 72 7.20 -9.09 7.92
CA GLU A 72 7.86 -10.37 8.15
C GLU A 72 7.80 -10.78 9.62
N LYS A 73 8.10 -12.05 9.88
CA LYS A 73 8.21 -12.61 11.23
C LYS A 73 6.97 -12.27 12.07
N LYS A 74 7.17 -11.71 13.26
CA LYS A 74 6.13 -11.43 14.25
C LYS A 74 5.05 -10.49 13.73
N ALA A 75 5.43 -9.43 13.00
CA ALA A 75 4.48 -8.52 12.38
C ALA A 75 3.53 -9.26 11.43
N LYS A 76 4.10 -10.08 10.53
CA LYS A 76 3.31 -10.83 9.55
C LYS A 76 2.38 -11.85 10.21
N GLU A 77 2.86 -12.58 11.21
CA GLU A 77 2.05 -13.55 11.97
C GLU A 77 0.86 -12.88 12.65
N TRP A 78 1.09 -11.73 13.29
CA TRP A 78 0.05 -10.94 13.92
C TRP A 78 -0.98 -10.42 12.91
N ALA A 79 -0.52 -9.82 11.80
CA ALA A 79 -1.41 -9.25 10.80
C ALA A 79 -2.27 -10.31 10.10
N LEU A 80 -1.69 -11.47 9.78
CA LEU A 80 -2.43 -12.59 9.20
C LEU A 80 -3.44 -13.18 10.20
N THR A 81 -3.09 -13.26 11.50
CA THR A 81 -4.01 -13.70 12.55
C THR A 81 -5.22 -12.77 12.65
N LYS A 82 -5.00 -11.44 12.62
CA LYS A 82 -6.09 -10.46 12.58
C LYS A 82 -6.97 -10.65 11.34
N LEU A 83 -6.37 -10.86 10.18
CA LEU A 83 -7.11 -11.02 8.92
C LEU A 83 -7.95 -12.30 8.87
N VAL A 84 -7.47 -13.38 9.50
CA VAL A 84 -8.25 -14.63 9.66
C VAL A 84 -9.45 -14.41 10.59
N ALA A 85 -9.29 -13.59 11.63
CA ALA A 85 -10.38 -13.28 12.57
C ALA A 85 -11.41 -12.31 11.97
N ASP A 86 -10.97 -11.35 11.16
CA ASP A 86 -11.79 -10.35 10.50
C ASP A 86 -11.18 -9.94 9.14
N GLU A 87 -11.82 -10.36 8.05
CA GLU A 87 -11.36 -10.03 6.69
C GLU A 87 -11.40 -8.51 6.40
N SER A 88 -12.27 -7.78 7.11
CA SER A 88 -12.41 -6.33 7.00
C SER A 88 -11.40 -5.55 7.83
N CYS A 89 -10.51 -6.24 8.56
CA CYS A 89 -9.42 -5.59 9.28
C CYS A 89 -8.51 -4.84 8.30
N PHE A 90 -7.97 -3.71 8.75
CA PHE A 90 -7.16 -2.80 7.93
C PHE A 90 -7.93 -2.18 6.74
N PRO A 91 -9.01 -1.43 7.00
CA PRO A 91 -9.76 -0.73 5.94
C PRO A 91 -8.94 0.39 5.27
N THR A 92 -7.94 0.94 5.95
CA THR A 92 -7.04 1.97 5.44
C THR A 92 -5.61 1.73 5.89
N VAL A 93 -4.63 2.29 5.17
CA VAL A 93 -3.22 2.24 5.59
C VAL A 93 -3.03 2.91 6.95
N GLN A 94 -3.77 3.99 7.23
CA GLN A 94 -3.66 4.71 8.50
C GLN A 94 -4.17 3.90 9.69
N SER A 95 -5.29 3.20 9.56
CA SER A 95 -5.78 2.32 10.62
C SER A 95 -4.83 1.14 10.85
N MET A 96 -4.26 0.59 9.79
CA MET A 96 -3.24 -0.46 9.89
C MET A 96 -1.98 0.02 10.62
N LYS A 97 -1.51 1.23 10.30
CA LYS A 97 -0.38 1.86 10.99
C LYS A 97 -0.66 2.08 12.47
N ALA A 98 -1.87 2.52 12.82
CA ALA A 98 -2.28 2.70 14.21
C ALA A 98 -2.26 1.38 14.99
N ASP A 99 -2.80 0.31 14.40
CA ASP A 99 -2.78 -1.02 15.00
C ASP A 99 -1.35 -1.56 15.17
N LEU A 100 -0.49 -1.40 14.16
CA LEU A 100 0.92 -1.81 14.24
C LEU A 100 1.66 -1.05 15.33
N ARG A 101 1.35 0.24 15.51
CA ARG A 101 1.93 1.05 16.59
C ARG A 101 1.51 0.53 17.96
N LEU A 102 0.23 0.23 18.12
CA LEU A 102 -0.32 -0.29 19.37
C LEU A 102 0.30 -1.64 19.76
N GLU A 103 0.53 -2.51 18.77
CA GLU A 103 1.08 -3.84 19.02
C GLU A 103 2.59 -3.83 19.25
N PHE A 104 3.34 -3.08 18.43
CA PHE A 104 4.79 -3.24 18.34
C PHE A 104 5.59 -2.08 18.93
N GLU A 105 5.03 -0.88 19.10
CA GLU A 105 5.77 0.22 19.72
C GLU A 105 5.51 0.27 21.24
N PRO A 106 6.52 0.61 22.05
CA PRO A 106 6.33 0.79 23.48
C PRO A 106 5.34 1.94 23.77
N PRO A 107 4.62 1.88 24.90
CA PRO A 107 3.70 2.93 25.33
C PRO A 107 4.39 4.27 25.62
#